data_AF-A0AAV9JBN3-F1
#
_entry.id   AF-A0AAV9JBN3-F1
#
_cell.length_a   1.000
_cell.length_b   1.000
_cell.length_c   1.000
_cell.angle_alpha   90.00
_cell.angle_beta   90.00
_cell.angle_gamma   90.00
#
_symmetry.space_group_name_H-M   'P 1'
#
loop_
_entity.id
_entity.type
_entity.pdbx_description
1 polymer ?
#
loop_
_entity_poly.entity_id
_entity_poly.type
_entity_poly.pdbx_seq_one_letter_code
_entity_poly.pdbx_strand_id
1 'polypeptide(L)'
;MSGHNLLFPANLATEKPGSYQHRLEVLENIFSLIPAMSDLDTEAVTANDCYGRIEEILAGLLSTYNITLDIGTTPEGKHAYHEKLISKFAEASTPAALRQPLGSGPIQGVLGDCKTFRNDYKNYMAGTETQAGLWPSLVAAVGGLPLVIKAVKVACHNASVMDKILIPLKQ
;
A
#
# COMPACT_ATOMS: atom_id res chain seq x y z
N MET A 1 -14.40 -8.76 -21.80
CA MET A 1 -15.53 -8.50 -20.89
C MET A 1 -15.22 -7.20 -20.18
N SER A 2 -16.00 -6.18 -20.47
CA SER A 2 -15.89 -4.81 -19.99
C SER A 2 -16.89 -4.59 -18.86
N GLY A 3 -16.42 -4.07 -17.72
CA GLY A 3 -17.20 -3.82 -16.50
C GLY A 3 -16.43 -4.39 -15.31
N HIS A 4 -15.94 -3.62 -14.34
CA HIS A 4 -16.53 -2.45 -13.69
C HIS A 4 -15.50 -1.31 -13.54
N ASN A 5 -15.77 -0.16 -14.16
CA ASN A 5 -15.30 1.12 -13.63
C ASN A 5 -16.30 1.49 -12.53
N LEU A 6 -16.07 1.00 -11.31
CA LEU A 6 -16.73 1.59 -10.15
C LEU A 6 -16.23 3.03 -10.06
N LEU A 7 -17.18 3.96 -10.15
CA LEU A 7 -16.98 5.40 -10.08
C LEU A 7 -16.20 5.77 -8.80
N PHE A 8 -14.88 5.80 -8.88
CA PHE A 8 -14.05 6.50 -7.91
C PHE A 8 -14.31 8.00 -8.08
N PRO A 9 -14.68 8.76 -7.03
CA PRO A 9 -14.48 10.19 -7.07
C PRO A 9 -12.99 10.44 -6.81
N ALA A 10 -12.14 10.17 -7.79
CA ALA A 10 -10.73 10.60 -7.76
C ALA A 10 -10.50 11.74 -8.76
N ASN A 11 -11.44 12.69 -8.80
CA ASN A 11 -11.17 14.03 -9.29
C ASN A 11 -11.29 14.99 -8.10
N LEU A 12 -10.44 14.79 -7.09
CA LEU A 12 -10.17 15.87 -6.17
C LEU A 12 -9.36 16.91 -6.93
N ALA A 13 -9.92 18.12 -7.02
CA ALA A 13 -9.22 19.30 -7.52
C ALA A 13 -8.09 19.64 -6.55
N THR A 14 -6.99 18.90 -6.63
CA THR A 14 -5.73 19.28 -6.01
C THR A 14 -5.00 20.19 -6.98
N GLU A 15 -4.34 21.23 -6.48
CA GLU A 15 -3.53 22.13 -7.31
C GLU A 15 -2.40 21.38 -8.04
N LYS A 16 -2.06 20.16 -7.61
CA LYS A 16 -0.99 19.31 -8.17
C LYS A 16 -1.39 17.82 -8.24
N PRO A 17 -2.12 17.40 -9.28
CA PRO A 17 -2.41 15.99 -9.53
C PRO A 17 -1.12 15.16 -9.58
N GLY A 18 -1.15 13.98 -8.97
CA GLY A 18 -0.01 13.05 -8.91
C GLY A 18 1.05 13.37 -7.84
N SER A 19 0.87 14.43 -7.05
CA SER A 19 1.70 14.72 -5.87
C SER A 19 1.52 13.70 -4.75
N TYR A 20 2.46 13.63 -3.80
CA TYR A 20 2.30 12.80 -2.60
C TYR A 20 1.06 13.18 -1.79
N GLN A 21 0.76 14.48 -1.67
CA GLN A 21 -0.47 14.95 -1.04
C GLN A 21 -1.71 14.38 -1.73
N HIS A 22 -1.80 14.51 -3.05
CA HIS A 22 -2.92 13.95 -3.81
C HIS A 22 -3.04 12.43 -3.63
N ARG A 23 -1.92 11.70 -3.64
CA ARG A 23 -1.92 10.23 -3.44
C ARG A 23 -2.41 9.85 -2.04
N LEU A 24 -2.02 10.61 -1.01
CA LEU A 24 -2.49 10.43 0.36
C LEU A 24 -3.98 10.71 0.50
N GLU A 25 -4.49 11.77 -0.13
CA GLU A 25 -5.92 12.09 -0.12
C GLU A 25 -6.75 11.00 -0.82
N VAL A 26 -6.28 10.50 -1.97
CA VAL A 26 -6.91 9.36 -2.65
C VAL A 26 -6.89 8.11 -1.77
N LEU A 27 -5.77 7.82 -1.09
CA LEU A 27 -5.65 6.71 -0.16
C LEU A 27 -6.64 6.83 1.01
N GLU A 28 -6.70 7.99 1.66
CA GLU A 28 -7.62 8.26 2.77
C GLU A 28 -9.09 8.12 2.33
N ASN A 29 -9.43 8.58 1.11
CA ASN A 29 -10.76 8.41 0.55
C ASN A 29 -11.11 6.95 0.30
N ILE A 30 -10.21 6.16 -0.31
CA ILE A 30 -10.44 4.73 -0.54
C ILE A 30 -10.66 4.02 0.79
N PHE A 31 -9.80 4.29 1.77
CA PHE A 31 -9.91 3.70 3.10
C PHE A 31 -11.25 4.04 3.78
N SER A 32 -11.75 5.27 3.61
CA SER A 32 -13.02 5.70 4.21
C SER A 32 -14.26 4.92 3.69
N LEU A 33 -14.16 4.27 2.53
CA LEU A 33 -15.25 3.50 1.93
C LEU A 33 -15.37 2.09 2.54
N ILE A 34 -14.26 1.51 3.00
CA ILE A 34 -14.20 0.10 3.46
C ILE A 34 -15.26 -0.20 4.55
N PRO A 35 -15.41 0.60 5.62
CA PRO A 35 -16.37 0.29 6.68
C PRO A 35 -17.85 0.34 6.27
N ALA A 36 -18.16 0.96 5.11
CA ALA A 36 -19.53 1.09 4.61
C ALA A 36 -19.93 -0.04 3.66
N MET A 37 -19.03 -1.00 3.39
CA MET A 37 -19.27 -2.08 2.44
C MET A 37 -20.07 -3.21 3.08
N SER A 38 -21.07 -3.71 2.35
CA SER A 38 -21.98 -4.76 2.83
C SER A 38 -21.60 -6.16 2.35
N ASP A 39 -20.73 -6.26 1.35
CA ASP A 39 -20.29 -7.51 0.74
C ASP A 39 -18.76 -7.63 0.76
N LEU A 40 -18.31 -8.86 1.02
CA LEU A 40 -16.90 -9.17 1.20
C LEU A 40 -16.08 -8.98 -0.07
N ASP A 41 -16.66 -9.23 -1.25
CA ASP A 41 -15.96 -9.08 -2.52
C ASP A 41 -15.57 -7.62 -2.76
N THR A 42 -16.52 -6.70 -2.58
CA THR A 42 -16.28 -5.26 -2.72
C THR A 42 -15.34 -4.75 -1.63
N GLU A 43 -15.48 -5.24 -0.39
CA GLU A 43 -14.55 -4.93 0.71
C GLU A 43 -13.12 -5.36 0.38
N ALA A 44 -12.94 -6.59 -0.11
CA ALA A 44 -11.63 -7.14 -0.45
C ALA A 44 -10.99 -6.43 -1.66
N VAL A 45 -11.76 -6.14 -2.71
CA VAL A 45 -11.30 -5.32 -3.84
C VAL A 45 -10.78 -3.97 -3.34
N THR A 46 -11.56 -3.30 -2.51
CA THR A 46 -11.25 -1.94 -2.02
C THR A 46 -10.06 -1.94 -1.07
N ALA A 47 -9.97 -2.94 -0.18
CA ALA A 47 -8.80 -3.12 0.69
C ALA A 47 -7.53 -3.39 -0.11
N ASN A 48 -7.63 -4.20 -1.19
CA ASN A 48 -6.50 -4.46 -2.08
C ASN A 48 -6.06 -3.18 -2.83
N ASP A 49 -7.02 -2.37 -3.29
CA ASP A 49 -6.71 -1.07 -3.92
C ASP A 49 -6.07 -0.08 -2.94
N CYS A 50 -6.58 -0.03 -1.69
CA CYS A 50 -6.00 0.76 -0.61
C CYS A 50 -4.53 0.38 -0.36
N TYR A 51 -4.23 -0.91 -0.27
CA TYR A 51 -2.87 -1.38 -0.11
C TYR A 51 -1.99 -1.08 -1.34
N GLY A 52 -2.53 -1.22 -2.56
CA GLY A 52 -1.83 -0.83 -3.78
C GLY A 52 -1.39 0.65 -3.78
N ARG A 53 -2.22 1.55 -3.24
CA ARG A 53 -1.84 2.97 -3.07
C ARG A 53 -0.77 3.19 -2.00
N ILE A 54 -0.83 2.44 -0.90
CA ILE A 54 0.25 2.47 0.11
C ILE A 54 1.57 2.07 -0.53
N GLU A 55 1.61 0.98 -1.28
CA GLU A 55 2.82 0.53 -1.97
C GLU A 55 3.37 1.55 -2.97
N GLU A 56 2.48 2.18 -3.75
CA GLU A 56 2.86 3.25 -4.69
C GLU A 56 3.61 4.38 -3.96
N ILE A 57 3.06 4.82 -2.82
CA ILE A 57 3.66 5.88 -1.99
C ILE A 57 4.99 5.41 -1.38
N LEU A 58 5.05 4.21 -0.82
CA LEU A 58 6.27 3.65 -0.24
C LEU A 58 7.39 3.57 -1.29
N ALA A 59 7.09 3.07 -2.49
CA ALA A 59 8.04 2.97 -3.58
C ALA A 59 8.53 4.35 -4.05
N GLY A 60 7.64 5.34 -4.12
CA GLY A 60 8.01 6.72 -4.40
C GLY A 60 8.94 7.31 -3.33
N LEU A 61 8.66 7.07 -2.05
CA LEU A 61 9.47 7.57 -0.95
C LEU A 61 10.92 7.07 -1.05
N LEU A 62 11.12 5.78 -1.34
CA LEU A 62 12.46 5.24 -1.60
C LEU A 62 13.12 5.90 -2.82
N SER A 63 12.36 6.11 -3.90
CA SER A 63 12.85 6.77 -5.12
C SER A 63 13.33 8.19 -4.87
N THR A 64 12.68 8.93 -3.96
CA THR A 64 13.08 10.29 -3.57
C THR A 64 14.52 10.32 -3.03
N TYR A 65 14.96 9.24 -2.40
CA TYR A 65 16.31 9.09 -1.85
C TYR A 65 17.24 8.28 -2.77
N ASN A 66 16.85 8.04 -4.02
CA ASN A 66 17.59 7.20 -4.98
C ASN A 66 17.86 5.79 -4.44
N ILE A 67 16.98 5.27 -3.58
CA ILE A 67 17.09 3.91 -3.06
C ILE A 67 16.44 2.97 -4.06
N THR A 68 17.26 2.11 -4.67
CA THR A 68 16.78 1.05 -5.55
C THR A 68 16.47 -0.21 -4.74
N LEU A 69 15.42 -0.92 -5.14
CA LEU A 69 15.18 -2.28 -4.67
C LEU A 69 15.87 -3.22 -5.66
N ASP A 70 16.76 -4.08 -5.17
CA ASP A 70 17.25 -5.19 -5.99
C ASP A 70 16.11 -6.20 -6.12
N ILE A 71 15.38 -6.16 -7.23
CA ILE A 71 14.26 -7.06 -7.50
C ILE A 71 14.76 -8.27 -8.30
N GLY A 72 15.81 -8.95 -7.83
CA GLY A 72 16.18 -10.25 -8.38
C GLY A 72 14.97 -11.20 -8.46
N THR A 73 14.81 -11.87 -9.60
CA THR A 73 13.84 -12.95 -9.78
C THR A 73 14.22 -14.11 -8.87
N THR A 74 13.36 -14.42 -7.90
CA THR A 74 13.52 -15.63 -7.08
C THR A 74 13.23 -16.86 -7.94
N PRO A 75 13.93 -18.00 -7.71
CA PRO A 75 13.68 -19.25 -8.43
C PRO A 75 12.22 -19.75 -8.32
N GLU A 76 11.49 -19.34 -7.28
CA GLU A 76 10.11 -19.76 -7.04
C GLU A 76 9.05 -18.85 -7.69
N GLY A 77 9.42 -17.83 -8.47
CA GLY A 77 8.48 -16.95 -9.15
C GLY A 77 7.58 -16.11 -8.22
N LYS A 78 7.78 -16.18 -6.91
CA LYS A 78 7.06 -15.37 -5.91
C LYS A 78 7.73 -13.99 -5.81
N HIS A 79 6.99 -12.97 -6.18
CA HIS A 79 7.37 -11.55 -6.17
C HIS A 79 8.02 -11.12 -4.83
N ALA A 80 9.35 -11.19 -4.75
CA ALA A 80 10.13 -10.68 -3.61
C ALA A 80 10.03 -9.15 -3.46
N TYR A 81 9.48 -8.47 -4.46
CA TYR A 81 9.32 -7.03 -4.49
C TYR A 81 8.63 -6.47 -3.23
N HIS A 82 7.45 -6.98 -2.86
CA HIS A 82 6.68 -6.44 -1.74
C HIS A 82 7.40 -6.62 -0.41
N GLU A 83 8.03 -7.78 -0.22
CA GLU A 83 8.81 -8.06 0.97
C GLU A 83 10.02 -7.15 1.08
N LYS A 84 10.79 -7.02 0.00
CA LYS A 84 11.95 -6.13 -0.07
C LYS A 84 11.56 -4.67 0.10
N LEU A 85 10.43 -4.24 -0.47
CA LEU A 85 9.90 -2.89 -0.29
C LEU A 85 9.61 -2.61 1.18
N ILE A 86 8.89 -3.51 1.85
CA ILE A 86 8.52 -3.35 3.27
C ILE A 86 9.76 -3.37 4.16
N SER A 87 10.62 -4.38 4.00
CA SER A 87 11.80 -4.56 4.84
C SER A 87 12.80 -3.43 4.70
N LYS A 88 12.84 -2.76 3.54
CA LYS A 88 13.75 -1.63 3.32
C LYS A 88 13.59 -0.55 4.37
N PHE A 89 12.36 -0.28 4.80
CA PHE A 89 12.09 0.76 5.79
C PHE A 89 12.63 0.45 7.20
N ALA A 90 12.95 -0.81 7.50
CA ALA A 90 13.56 -1.21 8.77
C ALA A 90 15.10 -1.18 8.74
N GLU A 91 15.73 -1.15 7.56
CA GLU A 91 17.19 -1.18 7.41
C GLU A 91 17.85 0.10 7.95
N ALA A 92 18.99 -0.03 8.64
CA ALA A 92 19.75 1.11 9.16
C ALA A 92 20.23 2.09 8.06
N SER A 93 20.39 1.60 6.84
CA SER A 93 20.75 2.38 5.65
C SER A 93 19.63 3.30 5.16
N THR A 94 18.38 3.06 5.59
CA THR A 94 17.25 3.88 5.19
C THR A 94 17.24 5.22 5.95
N PRO A 95 17.05 6.35 5.24
CA PRO A 95 16.99 7.68 5.83
C PRO A 95 16.05 7.74 7.02
N ALA A 96 16.48 8.41 8.10
CA ALA A 96 15.72 8.49 9.34
C ALA A 96 14.30 9.03 9.14
N ALA A 97 14.12 9.96 8.20
CA ALA A 97 12.82 10.51 7.80
C ALA A 97 11.80 9.45 7.39
N LEU A 98 12.26 8.35 6.77
CA LEU A 98 11.44 7.21 6.38
C LEU A 98 11.44 6.11 7.43
N ARG A 99 12.61 5.77 7.98
CA ARG A 99 12.79 4.66 8.92
C ARG A 99 12.09 4.86 10.25
N GLN A 100 12.07 6.07 10.80
CA GLN A 100 11.41 6.33 12.08
C GLN A 100 9.89 6.05 12.05
N PRO A 101 9.12 6.57 11.08
CA PRO A 101 7.70 6.26 11.00
C PRO A 101 7.42 4.86 10.46
N LEU A 102 8.18 4.34 9.49
CA LEU A 102 7.82 3.14 8.74
C LEU A 102 8.56 1.86 9.17
N GLY A 103 9.72 2.00 9.84
CA GLY A 103 10.58 0.87 10.21
C GLY A 103 10.25 0.23 11.56
N SER A 104 9.22 0.71 12.26
CA SER A 104 8.85 0.16 13.56
C SER A 104 8.17 -1.20 13.44
N GLY A 105 8.38 -2.08 14.42
CA GLY A 105 7.80 -3.44 14.45
C GLY A 105 6.29 -3.49 14.20
N PRO A 106 5.47 -2.64 14.85
CA PRO A 106 4.03 -2.61 14.59
C PRO A 106 3.66 -2.25 13.15
N ILE A 107 4.37 -1.28 12.55
CA ILE A 107 4.12 -0.88 11.16
C ILE A 107 4.52 -1.97 10.18
N GLN A 108 5.68 -2.58 10.42
CA GLN A 108 6.17 -3.71 9.61
C GLN A 108 5.23 -4.92 9.72
N GLY A 109 4.67 -5.17 10.90
CA GLY A 109 3.65 -6.20 11.12
C GLY A 109 2.42 -5.98 10.25
N VAL A 110 1.81 -4.79 10.31
CA VAL A 110 0.63 -4.47 9.51
C VAL A 110 0.92 -4.50 8.00
N LEU A 111 2.09 -3.99 7.57
CA LEU A 111 2.50 -4.07 6.17
C LEU A 111 2.65 -5.54 5.72
N GLY A 112 3.12 -6.41 6.61
CA GLY A 112 3.14 -7.86 6.43
C GLY A 112 1.74 -8.46 6.30
N ASP A 113 0.80 -8.06 7.15
CA ASP A 113 -0.60 -8.50 7.08
C ASP A 113 -1.25 -8.08 5.74
N CYS A 114 -0.98 -6.86 5.27
CA CYS A 114 -1.44 -6.39 3.97
C CYS A 114 -0.88 -7.22 2.80
N LYS A 115 0.41 -7.61 2.87
CA LYS A 115 1.03 -8.51 1.89
C LYS A 115 0.38 -9.89 1.91
N THR A 116 0.13 -10.44 3.09
CA THR A 116 -0.54 -11.75 3.27
C THR A 116 -1.92 -11.71 2.66
N PHE A 117 -2.74 -10.72 3.05
CA PHE A 117 -4.05 -10.47 2.47
C PHE A 117 -4.01 -10.39 0.94
N ARG A 118 -3.04 -9.65 0.37
CA ARG A 118 -2.93 -9.54 -1.10
C ARG A 118 -2.66 -10.88 -1.79
N ASN A 119 -1.89 -11.76 -1.17
CA ASN A 119 -1.64 -13.09 -1.72
C ASN A 119 -2.90 -13.96 -1.62
N ASP A 120 -3.58 -13.92 -0.48
CA ASP A 120 -4.82 -14.67 -0.27
C ASP A 120 -5.93 -14.17 -1.20
N TYR A 121 -6.02 -12.85 -1.41
CA TYR A 121 -6.95 -12.23 -2.35
C TYR A 121 -6.68 -12.67 -3.79
N LYS A 122 -5.41 -12.76 -4.22
CA LYS A 122 -5.05 -13.32 -5.53
C LYS A 122 -5.50 -14.78 -5.67
N ASN A 123 -5.31 -15.59 -4.62
CA ASN A 123 -5.74 -16.99 -4.60
C ASN A 123 -7.27 -17.09 -4.63
N TYR A 124 -7.97 -16.19 -3.92
CA TYR A 124 -9.43 -16.11 -3.91
C TYR A 124 -9.97 -15.78 -5.30
N MET A 125 -9.41 -14.77 -5.97
CA MET A 125 -9.75 -14.40 -7.34
C MET A 125 -9.41 -15.51 -8.36
N ALA A 126 -8.44 -16.37 -8.05
CA ALA A 126 -8.09 -17.54 -8.85
C ALA A 126 -8.96 -18.78 -8.53
N GLY A 127 -9.86 -18.70 -7.54
CA GLY A 127 -10.70 -19.81 -7.09
C GLY A 127 -9.96 -20.89 -6.29
N THR A 128 -8.74 -20.62 -5.82
CA THR A 128 -7.92 -21.55 -5.01
C THR A 128 -7.98 -21.25 -3.51
N GLU A 129 -8.72 -20.21 -3.12
CA GLU A 129 -9.00 -19.85 -1.72
C GLU A 129 -10.50 -19.58 -1.57
N THR A 130 -11.04 -19.84 -0.38
CA THR A 130 -12.45 -19.62 -0.07
C THR A 130 -12.68 -18.27 0.60
N GLN A 131 -13.91 -17.78 0.58
CA GLN A 131 -14.30 -16.58 1.33
C GLN A 131 -13.95 -16.69 2.83
N ALA A 132 -14.17 -17.86 3.43
CA ALA A 132 -13.84 -18.12 4.83
C ALA A 132 -12.32 -18.11 5.10
N GLY A 133 -11.52 -18.50 4.11
CA GLY A 133 -10.06 -18.46 4.19
C GLY A 133 -9.48 -17.07 3.96
N LEU A 134 -10.12 -16.23 3.13
CA LEU A 134 -9.73 -14.84 2.91
C LEU A 134 -10.02 -13.92 4.10
N TRP A 135 -11.14 -14.16 4.80
CA TRP A 135 -11.64 -13.25 5.85
C TRP A 135 -10.63 -12.90 6.95
N PRO A 136 -9.86 -13.86 7.54
CA PRO A 136 -8.92 -13.53 8.60
C PRO A 136 -7.82 -12.56 8.18
N SER A 137 -7.26 -12.72 6.98
CA SER A 137 -6.20 -11.82 6.48
C SER A 137 -6.75 -10.46 6.05
N LEU A 138 -7.97 -10.40 5.50
CA LEU A 138 -8.67 -9.15 5.24
C LEU A 138 -8.85 -8.34 6.54
N VAL A 139 -9.41 -8.95 7.59
CA VAL A 139 -9.66 -8.28 8.88
C VAL A 139 -8.35 -7.78 9.50
N ALA A 140 -7.29 -8.61 9.48
CA ALA A 140 -5.99 -8.22 10.00
C ALA A 140 -5.41 -7.00 9.26
N ALA A 141 -5.44 -7.04 7.91
CA ALA A 141 -4.96 -5.94 7.09
C ALA A 141 -5.77 -4.65 7.34
N VAL A 142 -7.10 -4.70 7.20
CA VAL A 142 -7.98 -3.54 7.35
C VAL A 142 -7.89 -2.93 8.75
N GLY A 143 -7.86 -3.76 9.80
CA GLY A 143 -7.75 -3.30 11.18
C GLY A 143 -6.46 -2.51 11.46
N GLY A 144 -5.37 -2.82 10.74
CA GLY A 144 -4.10 -2.11 10.87
C GLY A 144 -3.92 -0.89 9.96
N LEU A 145 -4.70 -0.76 8.88
CA LEU A 145 -4.54 0.31 7.88
C LEU A 145 -4.48 1.73 8.47
N PRO A 146 -5.28 2.14 9.48
CA PRO A 146 -5.17 3.47 10.08
C PRO A 146 -3.76 3.80 10.58
N LEU A 147 -3.07 2.81 11.15
CA LEU A 147 -1.73 2.97 11.68
C LEU A 147 -0.71 3.19 10.56
N VAL A 148 -0.82 2.42 9.48
CA VAL A 148 0.05 2.54 8.30
C VAL A 148 -0.19 3.84 7.55
N ILE A 149 -1.45 4.22 7.30
CA ILE A 149 -1.81 5.48 6.62
C ILE A 149 -1.20 6.66 7.38
N LYS A 150 -1.34 6.69 8.70
CA LYS A 150 -0.72 7.72 9.55
C LYS A 150 0.80 7.73 9.42
N ALA A 151 1.46 6.57 9.46
CA ALA A 151 2.90 6.47 9.34
C ALA A 151 3.41 6.93 7.95
N VAL A 152 2.71 6.56 6.88
CA VAL A 152 3.03 6.99 5.51
C VAL A 152 2.91 8.51 5.38
N LYS A 153 1.85 9.11 5.94
CA LYS A 153 1.68 10.57 5.97
C LYS A 153 2.82 11.26 6.71
N VAL A 154 3.20 10.75 7.89
CA VAL A 154 4.36 11.27 8.65
C VAL A 154 5.66 11.13 7.85
N ALA A 155 5.88 10.01 7.17
CA ALA A 155 7.06 9.82 6.33
C ALA A 155 7.12 10.83 5.17
N CYS A 156 5.98 11.12 4.51
CA CYS A 156 5.90 12.11 3.45
C CYS A 156 6.22 13.54 3.96
N HIS A 157 5.73 13.89 5.16
CA HIS A 157 6.07 15.15 5.80
C HIS A 157 7.55 15.23 6.18
N ASN A 158 8.09 14.20 6.84
CA ASN A 158 9.49 14.15 7.25
C ASN A 158 10.45 14.20 6.06
N ALA A 159 10.07 13.60 4.93
CA ALA A 159 10.84 13.64 3.69
C ALA A 159 10.67 14.96 2.91
N SER A 160 9.77 15.85 3.35
CA SER A 160 9.46 17.11 2.66
C SER A 160 9.07 16.89 1.19
N VAL A 161 8.17 15.94 0.94
CA VAL A 161 7.74 15.54 -0.42
C VAL A 161 6.29 15.83 -0.75
N MET A 162 5.48 16.34 0.19
CA MET A 162 4.02 16.49 0.00
C MET A 162 3.62 17.13 -1.34
N ASP A 163 4.31 18.20 -1.72
CA ASP A 163 4.09 18.95 -2.96
C ASP A 163 4.76 18.36 -4.21
N LYS A 164 5.62 17.35 -4.06
CA LYS A 164 6.38 16.77 -5.16
C LYS A 164 5.53 15.75 -5.90
N ILE A 165 5.68 15.70 -7.21
CA ILE A 165 5.11 14.61 -8.02
C ILE A 165 5.76 13.30 -7.60
N LEU A 166 4.92 12.30 -7.31
CA LEU A 166 5.39 10.95 -7.05
C LEU A 166 5.94 10.38 -8.35
N ILE A 167 7.23 10.07 -8.35
CA ILE A 167 7.88 9.35 -9.44
C ILE A 167 7.89 7.87 -9.06
N PRO A 168 7.32 6.98 -9.88
CA PRO A 168 7.36 5.55 -9.62
C PRO A 168 8.81 5.05 -9.48
N LEU A 169 9.02 4.05 -8.62
CA LEU A 169 10.30 3.39 -8.51
C LEU A 169 10.68 2.78 -9.86
N LYS A 170 11.85 3.16 -10.38
CA LYS A 170 12.43 2.52 -11.56
C LYS A 170 12.71 1.07 -11.19
N GLN A 171 12.00 0.15 -11.84
CA GLN A 171 12.23 -1.29 -11.77
C GLN A 171 13.45 -1.67 -12.60
#